data_AF-A0A094D8N5-F1
#
_entry.id   AF-A0A094D8N5-F1
#
_cell.length_a   1.000
_cell.length_b   1.000
_cell.length_c   1.000
_cell.angle_alpha   90.00
_cell.angle_beta   90.00
_cell.angle_gamma   90.00
#
_symmetry.space_group_name_H-M   'P 1'
#
loop_
_entity.id
_entity.type
_entity.pdbx_description
1 polymer ?
#
loop_
_entity_poly.entity_id
_entity_poly.type
_entity_poly.pdbx_seq_one_letter_code
_entity_poly.pdbx_strand_id
1 'polypeptide(L)'
;MDWEWCAALHNLILRLGWAVGGKPETEMPRETWWQTHITDPDVDAEWSVCLSPTLKQFHQAAFEEAPDHSFFYYARGLSCPENLFESCHEDKRTMCLYPLANPNMGSHPDGLNLGFSAWLDMIDSSKIVARPSPVRGSGEGSPWSFRYTAKWISKRLAGTRKGFVRDFLTSVRRPKANIKYIAPGLRLPTASDFSPLPVQNADIPRLCPNPVLPIPLFVTDTKSTSPIFEHYPLQDLSNLPYGLWTTYVNREGDHELEDGCRLFLPFEIGTSGFARQTDDTLIGENLESAEARPSGWRNELYQTGYNHFIPWHEPQLADVLGQWQALVEAGLWEVGEEGVVGGIEKFKEADTEDGYYTYQLHMKF
;
A
#
# COMPACT_ATOMS: atom_id res chain seq x y z
N MET A 1 18.94 -12.96 21.61
CA MET A 1 18.68 -11.53 21.37
C MET A 1 19.60 -10.74 22.28
N ASP A 2 20.25 -9.70 21.76
CA ASP A 2 20.96 -8.73 22.59
C ASP A 2 19.96 -7.74 23.16
N TRP A 3 19.36 -8.10 24.30
CA TRP A 3 18.20 -7.41 24.84
C TRP A 3 18.51 -5.99 25.29
N GLU A 4 19.75 -5.72 25.75
CA GLU A 4 20.18 -4.40 26.22
C GLU A 4 20.18 -3.41 25.06
N TRP A 5 20.79 -3.79 23.93
CA TRP A 5 20.83 -2.98 22.73
C TRP A 5 19.44 -2.83 22.09
N CYS A 6 18.66 -3.90 22.02
CA CYS A 6 17.29 -3.84 21.49
C CYS A 6 16.40 -2.89 22.32
N ALA A 7 16.44 -2.97 23.66
CA ALA A 7 15.66 -2.10 24.52
C ALA A 7 16.15 -0.64 24.47
N ALA A 8 17.47 -0.42 24.45
CA ALA A 8 18.05 0.92 24.34
C ALA A 8 17.62 1.61 23.04
N LEU A 9 17.64 0.88 21.92
CA LEU A 9 17.25 1.41 20.62
C LEU A 9 15.74 1.60 20.50
N HIS A 10 14.92 0.66 20.99
CA HIS A 10 13.47 0.85 21.11
C HIS A 10 13.14 2.16 21.86
N ASN A 11 13.76 2.33 23.04
CA ASN A 11 13.54 3.52 23.87
C ASN A 11 14.06 4.81 23.22
N LEU A 12 15.10 4.73 22.39
CA LEU A 12 15.61 5.86 21.62
C LEU A 12 14.61 6.28 20.54
N ILE A 13 14.04 5.33 19.80
CA ILE A 13 13.04 5.59 18.77
C ILE A 13 11.82 6.30 19.36
N LEU A 14 11.29 5.80 20.48
CA LEU A 14 10.17 6.45 21.19
C LEU A 14 10.52 7.87 21.66
N ARG A 15 11.73 8.09 22.17
CA ARG A 15 12.19 9.44 22.58
C ARG A 15 12.27 10.40 21.40
N LEU A 16 12.80 9.94 20.27
CA LEU A 16 12.88 10.75 19.05
C LEU A 16 11.50 11.09 18.52
N GLY A 17 10.58 10.11 18.47
CA GLY A 17 9.18 10.33 18.09
C GLY A 17 8.48 11.34 19.01
N TRP A 18 8.69 11.21 20.33
CA TRP A 18 8.14 12.13 21.32
C TRP A 18 8.63 13.57 21.14
N ALA A 19 9.95 13.74 20.97
CA ALA A 19 10.58 15.04 20.77
C ALA A 19 10.11 15.73 19.48
N VAL A 20 10.00 14.98 18.38
CA VAL A 20 9.48 15.52 17.11
C VAL A 20 8.01 15.93 17.22
N GLY A 21 7.23 15.27 18.08
CA GLY A 21 5.85 15.66 18.41
C GLY A 21 5.72 17.01 19.13
N GLY A 22 6.84 17.70 19.44
CA GLY A 22 6.86 18.99 20.13
C GLY A 22 6.56 18.90 21.62
N LYS A 23 6.51 17.68 22.18
CA LYS A 23 6.27 17.44 23.61
C LYS A 23 7.60 17.45 24.37
N PRO A 24 7.66 18.04 25.58
CA PRO A 24 8.90 18.07 26.36
C PRO A 24 9.27 16.67 26.86
N GLU A 25 10.56 16.36 26.86
CA GLU A 25 11.08 15.04 27.30
C GLU A 25 10.68 14.69 28.74
N THR A 26 10.50 15.69 29.60
CA THR A 26 10.08 15.52 31.00
C THR A 26 8.66 14.95 31.13
N GLU A 27 7.83 15.05 30.09
CA GLU A 27 6.47 14.53 30.07
C GLU A 27 6.36 13.16 29.41
N MET A 28 7.47 12.61 28.90
CA MET A 28 7.47 11.31 28.25
C MET A 28 7.20 10.20 29.28
N PRO A 29 6.18 9.33 29.07
CA PRO A 29 6.00 8.13 29.87
C PRO A 29 7.25 7.24 29.83
N ARG A 30 7.63 6.72 30.99
CA ARG A 30 8.79 5.80 31.16
C ARG A 30 8.38 4.48 31.80
N GLU A 31 7.09 4.21 31.86
CA GLU A 31 6.58 2.89 32.23
C GLU A 31 7.03 1.90 31.18
N THR A 32 7.51 0.74 31.61
CA THR A 32 7.93 -0.32 30.70
C THR A 32 6.75 -1.19 30.34
N TRP A 33 6.83 -1.88 29.20
CA TRP A 33 5.82 -2.85 28.79
C TRP A 33 5.50 -3.84 29.91
N TRP A 34 6.53 -4.33 30.61
CA TRP A 34 6.34 -5.25 31.74
C TRP A 34 5.57 -4.60 32.91
N GLN A 35 5.85 -3.33 33.22
CA GLN A 35 5.16 -2.61 34.29
C GLN A 35 3.69 -2.34 33.94
N THR A 36 3.40 -2.07 32.67
CA THR A 36 2.06 -1.78 32.18
C THR A 36 1.19 -3.04 32.16
N HIS A 37 1.73 -4.17 31.70
CA HIS A 37 0.95 -5.36 31.39
C HIS A 37 1.04 -6.48 32.42
N ILE A 38 2.15 -6.57 33.17
CA ILE A 38 2.39 -7.64 34.15
C ILE A 38 2.19 -7.07 35.56
N THR A 39 0.94 -7.04 35.99
CA THR A 39 0.51 -6.28 37.19
C THR A 39 0.47 -7.10 38.49
N ASP A 40 0.54 -8.44 38.40
CA ASP A 40 0.52 -9.32 39.57
C ASP A 40 1.48 -10.53 39.46
N PRO A 41 1.81 -11.18 40.59
CA PRO A 41 2.78 -12.28 40.62
C PRO A 41 2.37 -13.55 39.86
N ASP A 42 1.08 -13.81 39.71
CA ASP A 42 0.59 -15.00 39.01
C ASP A 42 0.77 -14.81 37.49
N VAL A 43 0.51 -13.59 36.99
CA VAL A 43 0.78 -13.20 35.59
C VAL A 43 2.28 -13.14 35.30
N ASP A 44 3.13 -12.65 36.22
CA ASP A 44 4.59 -12.70 36.05
C ASP A 44 5.09 -14.14 35.93
N ALA A 45 4.55 -15.06 36.75
CA ALA A 45 4.92 -16.47 36.70
C ALA A 45 4.52 -17.11 35.37
N GLU A 46 3.31 -16.83 34.86
CA GLU A 46 2.84 -17.30 33.55
C GLU A 46 3.75 -16.81 32.41
N TRP A 47 3.96 -15.50 32.31
CA TRP A 47 4.74 -14.89 31.23
C TRP A 47 6.24 -15.24 31.29
N SER A 48 6.77 -15.52 32.48
CA SER A 48 8.13 -16.02 32.67
C SER A 48 8.36 -17.41 32.06
N VAL A 49 7.30 -18.19 31.92
CA VAL A 49 7.35 -19.51 31.26
C VAL A 49 7.19 -19.37 29.74
N CYS A 50 6.37 -18.41 29.30
CA CYS A 50 6.10 -18.18 27.87
C CYS A 50 7.26 -17.50 27.13
N LEU A 51 8.07 -16.68 27.81
CA LEU A 51 9.14 -15.90 27.18
C LEU A 51 10.53 -16.47 27.47
N SER A 52 11.42 -16.38 26.47
CA SER A 52 12.84 -16.63 26.71
C SER A 52 13.42 -15.60 27.70
N PRO A 53 14.48 -15.94 28.47
CA PRO A 53 15.07 -15.03 29.45
C PRO A 53 15.46 -13.67 28.87
N THR A 54 16.08 -13.64 27.69
CA THR A 54 16.49 -12.39 27.03
C THR A 54 15.29 -11.57 26.56
N LEU A 55 14.19 -12.22 26.20
CA LEU A 55 12.99 -11.53 25.74
C LEU A 55 12.18 -10.95 26.91
N LYS A 56 12.16 -11.65 28.05
CA LYS A 56 11.65 -11.08 29.32
C LYS A 56 12.45 -9.84 29.70
N GLN A 57 13.79 -9.91 29.67
CA GLN A 57 14.65 -8.77 29.98
C GLN A 57 14.42 -7.58 29.03
N PHE A 58 14.20 -7.84 27.73
CA PHE A 58 13.82 -6.81 26.78
C PHE A 58 12.50 -6.11 27.18
N HIS A 59 11.41 -6.85 27.43
CA HIS A 59 10.12 -6.27 27.81
C HIS A 59 10.14 -5.56 29.18
N GLN A 60 11.03 -5.99 30.08
CA GLN A 60 11.28 -5.31 31.36
C GLN A 60 11.99 -3.96 31.21
N ALA A 61 12.72 -3.75 30.11
CA ALA A 61 13.50 -2.54 29.85
C ALA A 61 12.92 -1.63 28.75
N ALA A 62 12.10 -2.17 27.85
CA ALA A 62 11.45 -1.42 26.78
C ALA A 62 10.27 -0.61 27.33
N PHE A 63 10.21 0.68 26.97
CA PHE A 63 9.12 1.58 27.34
C PHE A 63 7.82 1.20 26.62
N GLU A 64 6.71 1.37 27.31
CA GLU A 64 5.40 1.31 26.68
C GLU A 64 5.19 2.53 25.78
N GLU A 65 4.53 2.32 24.65
CA GLU A 65 4.13 3.42 23.78
C GLU A 65 3.16 4.36 24.50
N ALA A 66 3.43 5.66 24.45
CA ALA A 66 2.52 6.65 25.01
C ALA A 66 1.17 6.66 24.26
N PRO A 67 0.04 7.00 24.91
CA PRO A 67 -1.24 7.18 24.22
C PRO A 67 -1.13 8.19 23.06
N ASP A 68 -1.75 7.86 21.92
CA ASP A 68 -1.64 8.58 20.64
C ASP A 68 -0.20 8.64 20.06
N HIS A 69 0.62 7.70 20.55
CA HIS A 69 1.95 7.26 20.15
C HIS A 69 1.98 6.56 18.78
N SER A 70 3.02 6.64 17.97
CA SER A 70 3.32 5.54 17.03
C SER A 70 4.82 5.27 17.08
N PHE A 71 5.22 4.04 17.42
CA PHE A 71 6.61 3.63 17.54
C PHE A 71 7.38 3.91 16.24
N PHE A 72 6.76 3.58 15.11
CA PHE A 72 7.25 3.92 13.79
C PHE A 72 6.07 4.14 12.83
N TYR A 73 6.31 4.71 11.65
CA TYR A 73 5.27 5.02 10.65
C TYR A 73 4.34 3.83 10.38
N TYR A 74 4.87 2.61 10.42
CA TYR A 74 4.15 1.36 10.21
C TYR A 74 3.89 0.55 11.49
N ALA A 75 4.42 0.90 12.65
CA ALA A 75 4.34 0.06 13.86
C ALA A 75 3.72 0.80 15.06
N ARG A 76 2.73 0.17 15.70
CA ARG A 76 2.01 0.62 16.90
C ARG A 76 2.64 -0.01 18.15
N GLY A 77 3.67 0.60 18.71
CA GLY A 77 4.27 0.13 19.97
C GLY A 77 4.66 -1.35 19.99
N LEU A 78 4.87 -1.89 21.19
CA LEU A 78 4.95 -3.33 21.40
C LEU A 78 3.53 -3.93 21.45
N SER A 79 3.35 -5.16 20.96
CA SER A 79 2.08 -5.89 21.05
C SER A 79 1.64 -6.04 22.51
N CYS A 80 0.36 -5.88 22.79
CA CYS A 80 -0.19 -6.24 24.10
C CYS A 80 -0.13 -7.76 24.32
N PRO A 81 -0.15 -8.24 25.58
CA PRO A 81 -0.09 -9.65 25.95
C PRO A 81 -0.99 -10.57 25.11
N GLU A 82 -2.21 -10.12 24.85
CA GLU A 82 -3.24 -10.89 24.14
C GLU A 82 -2.89 -11.09 22.66
N ASN A 83 -2.16 -10.13 22.06
CA ASN A 83 -1.86 -10.11 20.63
C ASN A 83 -0.47 -10.67 20.30
N LEU A 84 0.36 -10.98 21.30
CA LEU A 84 1.72 -11.49 21.06
C LEU A 84 1.73 -12.82 20.31
N PHE A 85 0.72 -13.67 20.51
CA PHE A 85 0.60 -15.01 19.91
C PHE A 85 -0.62 -15.18 18.99
N GLU A 86 -1.41 -14.13 18.81
CA GLU A 86 -2.47 -14.11 17.79
C GLU A 86 -1.82 -13.77 16.45
N SER A 87 -1.42 -14.80 15.70
CA SER A 87 -0.95 -14.66 14.31
C SER A 87 -1.91 -15.36 13.35
N CYS A 88 -2.03 -14.85 12.12
CA CYS A 88 -2.86 -15.43 11.06
C CYS A 88 -2.39 -16.80 10.54
N HIS A 89 -1.30 -17.35 11.10
CA HIS A 89 -0.76 -18.66 10.76
C HIS A 89 -1.10 -19.72 11.83
N GLU A 90 -1.46 -20.93 11.38
CA GLU A 90 -1.81 -22.09 12.23
C GLU A 90 -0.66 -22.57 13.15
N ASP A 91 0.54 -22.00 13.02
CA ASP A 91 1.71 -22.40 13.79
C ASP A 91 1.89 -21.52 15.04
N LYS A 92 1.53 -22.06 16.21
CA LYS A 92 1.60 -21.41 17.55
C LYS A 92 3.04 -21.13 18.02
N ARG A 93 4.00 -21.05 17.11
CA ARG A 93 5.45 -20.94 17.39
C ARG A 93 6.01 -19.56 17.06
N THR A 94 5.22 -18.68 16.45
CA THR A 94 5.63 -17.34 16.03
C THR A 94 4.99 -16.30 16.94
N MET A 95 5.73 -15.23 17.24
CA MET A 95 5.29 -14.17 18.15
C MET A 95 5.46 -12.81 17.46
N CYS A 96 4.39 -12.01 17.43
CA CYS A 96 4.37 -10.69 16.81
C CYS A 96 4.75 -9.61 17.84
N LEU A 97 5.92 -8.99 17.71
CA LEU A 97 6.42 -8.01 18.69
C LEU A 97 5.90 -6.58 18.47
N TYR A 98 5.70 -6.16 17.22
CA TYR A 98 5.31 -4.79 16.89
C TYR A 98 4.15 -4.80 15.89
N PRO A 99 2.89 -4.58 16.33
CA PRO A 99 1.71 -4.59 15.46
C PRO A 99 1.67 -3.37 14.54
N LEU A 100 0.85 -3.39 13.49
CA LEU A 100 0.77 -2.28 12.52
C LEU A 100 0.15 -0.99 13.12
N ALA A 101 0.74 0.18 12.79
CA ALA A 101 0.30 1.53 13.24
C ALA A 101 -1.06 1.95 12.69
N ASN A 102 -1.41 1.52 11.47
CA ASN A 102 -2.63 1.94 10.79
C ASN A 102 -3.26 0.79 10.01
N PRO A 103 -4.45 0.28 10.41
CA PRO A 103 -5.15 -0.76 9.67
C PRO A 103 -5.63 -0.31 8.27
N ASN A 104 -5.64 1.00 7.97
CA ASN A 104 -5.99 1.50 6.63
C ASN A 104 -4.80 1.51 5.65
N MET A 105 -3.57 1.28 6.11
CA MET A 105 -2.42 1.05 5.20
C MET A 105 -2.13 -0.44 5.02
N GLY A 106 -2.88 -1.29 5.71
CA GLY A 106 -2.79 -2.74 5.72
C GLY A 106 -3.91 -3.29 6.57
N SER A 107 -4.96 -3.79 5.95
CA SER A 107 -6.17 -4.26 6.64
C SER A 107 -5.97 -5.55 7.49
N HIS A 108 -4.73 -5.92 7.87
CA HIS A 108 -4.46 -6.96 8.89
C HIS A 108 -3.70 -6.44 10.11
N PRO A 109 -3.90 -7.07 11.28
CA PRO A 109 -3.17 -6.78 12.52
C PRO A 109 -1.75 -7.36 12.57
N ASP A 110 -1.30 -8.08 11.55
CA ASP A 110 -0.01 -8.75 11.55
C ASP A 110 1.13 -7.74 11.37
N GLY A 111 1.70 -7.37 12.51
CA GLY A 111 2.89 -6.55 12.64
C GLY A 111 4.18 -7.18 12.14
N LEU A 112 5.30 -6.57 12.51
CA LEU A 112 6.65 -7.06 12.19
C LEU A 112 6.89 -8.46 12.78
N ASN A 113 6.99 -9.46 11.89
CA ASN A 113 7.63 -10.74 12.16
C ASN A 113 9.08 -10.69 11.64
N LEU A 114 10.06 -10.34 12.47
CA LEU A 114 11.46 -10.16 12.02
C LEU A 114 12.45 -11.20 12.55
N GLY A 115 13.26 -11.71 11.61
CA GLY A 115 14.60 -12.23 11.86
C GLY A 115 15.65 -11.12 11.94
N PHE A 116 16.67 -11.33 12.78
CA PHE A 116 17.65 -10.36 13.28
C PHE A 116 18.49 -9.61 12.22
N SER A 117 18.57 -10.09 10.96
CA SER A 117 19.46 -9.54 9.92
C SER A 117 18.92 -8.30 9.20
N ALA A 118 17.61 -8.20 8.98
CA ALA A 118 16.99 -7.07 8.28
C ALA A 118 17.06 -5.76 9.10
N TRP A 119 17.22 -5.89 10.42
CA TRP A 119 17.21 -4.76 11.35
C TRP A 119 18.51 -3.95 11.35
N LEU A 120 19.65 -4.61 11.06
CA LEU A 120 20.96 -3.93 11.00
C LEU A 120 21.11 -3.09 9.71
N ASP A 121 20.50 -3.53 8.61
CA ASP A 121 20.59 -2.86 7.30
C ASP A 121 19.82 -1.52 7.24
N MET A 122 18.70 -1.45 7.97
CA MET A 122 17.91 -0.21 8.11
C MET A 122 18.62 0.85 8.97
N ILE A 123 19.54 0.43 9.85
CA ILE A 123 20.33 1.31 10.73
C ILE A 123 21.51 1.91 9.97
N ASP A 124 22.24 1.09 9.21
CA ASP A 124 23.41 1.54 8.45
C ASP A 124 23.05 2.55 7.34
N SER A 125 21.79 2.57 6.89
CA SER A 125 21.30 3.46 5.83
C SER A 125 20.63 4.76 6.32
N SER A 126 20.56 5.03 7.63
CA SER A 126 19.99 6.27 8.21
C SER A 126 18.55 6.59 7.75
N LYS A 127 17.73 5.57 7.42
CA LYS A 127 16.39 5.73 6.85
C LYS A 127 15.27 6.02 7.86
N ILE A 128 15.58 6.29 9.13
CA ILE A 128 14.58 6.52 10.19
C ILE A 128 14.39 8.04 10.42
N VAL A 129 13.24 8.57 9.99
CA VAL A 129 12.78 9.93 10.35
C VAL A 129 11.39 9.81 10.98
N ALA A 130 11.29 10.06 12.29
CA ALA A 130 10.00 10.08 12.99
C ALA A 130 9.19 11.32 12.57
N ARG A 131 7.90 11.17 12.29
CA ARG A 131 6.96 12.29 12.06
C ARG A 131 5.72 12.13 12.94
N PRO A 132 5.11 13.23 13.41
CA PRO A 132 3.91 13.16 14.23
C PRO A 132 2.70 12.70 13.39
N SER A 133 1.87 11.84 13.99
CA SER A 133 0.59 11.41 13.41
C SER A 133 -0.39 12.58 13.29
N PRO A 134 -1.15 12.71 12.18
CA PRO A 134 -2.16 13.76 12.07
C PRO A 134 -3.35 13.44 13.00
N VAL A 135 -3.43 14.17 14.11
CA VAL A 135 -4.60 14.20 15.01
C VAL A 135 -5.85 14.50 14.19
N ARG A 136 -6.86 13.62 14.24
CA ARG A 136 -8.21 13.91 13.73
C ARG A 136 -8.82 15.03 14.56
N GLY A 137 -8.73 16.26 14.06
CA GLY A 137 -9.48 17.39 14.59
C GLY A 137 -10.97 17.25 14.28
N SER A 138 -11.80 17.40 15.31
CA SER A 138 -13.24 17.61 15.20
C SER A 138 -13.51 18.97 14.52
N GLY A 139 -13.86 18.94 13.24
CA GLY A 139 -14.25 20.14 12.48
C GLY A 139 -15.66 19.99 11.93
N GLU A 140 -16.65 20.50 12.66
CA GLU A 140 -17.93 20.87 12.08
C GLU A 140 -17.71 22.00 11.05
N GLY A 141 -18.13 21.76 9.81
CA GLY A 141 -18.14 22.75 8.74
C GLY A 141 -19.33 22.48 7.80
N SER A 142 -20.30 23.38 7.81
CA SER A 142 -21.62 23.26 7.17
C SER A 142 -21.59 23.24 5.63
N PRO A 143 -22.67 22.74 4.98
CA PRO A 143 -22.67 22.27 3.61
C PRO A 143 -22.92 23.38 2.59
N TRP A 144 -21.96 23.61 1.69
CA TRP A 144 -22.23 24.31 0.44
C TRP A 144 -22.83 23.35 -0.58
N SER A 145 -24.15 23.39 -0.66
CA SER A 145 -24.92 22.77 -1.73
C SER A 145 -24.57 23.41 -3.08
N PHE A 146 -24.07 22.64 -4.04
CA PHE A 146 -24.19 22.97 -5.46
C PHE A 146 -24.90 21.82 -6.18
N ARG A 147 -26.19 22.05 -6.43
CA ARG A 147 -27.00 21.30 -7.38
C ARG A 147 -26.40 21.45 -8.77
N TYR A 148 -26.59 20.41 -9.59
CA TYR A 148 -26.28 20.28 -11.03
C TYR A 148 -24.96 19.61 -11.42
N THR A 149 -24.79 18.32 -11.08
CA THR A 149 -24.12 17.34 -11.97
C THR A 149 -24.31 15.91 -11.45
N ALA A 150 -25.45 15.25 -11.70
CA ALA A 150 -25.57 13.83 -11.34
C ALA A 150 -26.62 13.00 -12.09
N LYS A 151 -27.29 13.51 -13.14
CA LYS A 151 -28.36 12.72 -13.79
C LYS A 151 -27.84 11.58 -14.69
N TRP A 152 -26.60 11.64 -15.18
CA TRP A 152 -26.06 10.63 -16.10
C TRP A 152 -25.23 9.53 -15.41
N ILE A 153 -24.47 9.85 -14.37
CA ILE A 153 -23.67 8.88 -13.60
C ILE A 153 -24.57 8.00 -12.72
N SER A 154 -25.59 8.59 -12.07
CA SER A 154 -26.52 7.89 -11.18
C SER A 154 -27.36 6.80 -11.86
N LYS A 155 -27.57 6.87 -13.19
CA LYS A 155 -28.38 5.88 -13.92
C LYS A 155 -27.57 4.66 -14.38
N ARG A 156 -26.23 4.76 -14.40
CA ARG A 156 -25.32 3.70 -14.90
C ARG A 156 -24.47 3.05 -13.79
N LEU A 157 -24.32 3.72 -12.65
CA LEU A 157 -23.81 3.12 -11.39
C LEU A 157 -24.92 2.45 -10.56
N ALA A 158 -26.09 2.18 -11.15
CA ALA A 158 -27.22 1.56 -10.45
C ALA A 158 -26.93 0.13 -9.97
N GLY A 159 -25.85 -0.50 -10.44
CA GLY A 159 -25.35 -1.81 -10.00
C GLY A 159 -24.08 -1.78 -9.14
N THR A 160 -23.36 -0.66 -9.04
CA THR A 160 -22.16 -0.55 -8.18
C THR A 160 -22.60 -0.29 -6.75
N ARG A 161 -22.33 -1.26 -5.86
CA ARG A 161 -22.51 -1.13 -4.41
C ARG A 161 -21.74 0.11 -3.91
N LYS A 162 -22.18 0.75 -2.82
CA LYS A 162 -21.44 1.87 -2.18
C LYS A 162 -19.99 1.47 -1.94
N GLY A 163 -19.00 2.31 -2.23
CA GLY A 163 -17.57 1.96 -2.14
C GLY A 163 -16.66 3.05 -2.72
N PHE A 164 -15.35 2.90 -2.53
CA PHE A 164 -14.33 3.88 -2.91
C PHE A 164 -14.48 4.32 -4.36
N VAL A 165 -14.53 3.38 -5.31
CA VAL A 165 -14.56 3.71 -6.75
C VAL A 165 -15.80 4.54 -7.11
N ARG A 166 -16.95 4.22 -6.50
CA ARG A 166 -18.18 5.01 -6.70
C ARG A 166 -18.03 6.42 -6.13
N ASP A 167 -17.51 6.53 -4.92
CA ASP A 167 -17.37 7.81 -4.23
C ASP A 167 -16.32 8.69 -4.92
N PHE A 168 -15.20 8.10 -5.36
CA PHE A 168 -14.19 8.74 -6.19
C PHE A 168 -14.79 9.26 -7.51
N LEU A 169 -15.41 8.39 -8.31
CA LEU A 169 -15.96 8.77 -9.62
C LEU A 169 -17.11 9.78 -9.52
N THR A 170 -17.81 9.85 -8.39
CA THR A 170 -18.88 10.84 -8.16
C THR A 170 -18.37 12.16 -7.55
N SER A 171 -17.19 12.15 -6.93
CA SER A 171 -16.55 13.33 -6.34
C SER A 171 -15.59 14.04 -7.28
N VAL A 172 -14.98 13.32 -8.22
CA VAL A 172 -14.00 13.88 -9.17
C VAL A 172 -14.69 14.78 -10.19
N ARG A 173 -14.12 15.98 -10.39
CA ARG A 173 -14.57 16.89 -11.46
C ARG A 173 -14.07 16.40 -12.80
N ARG A 174 -14.93 16.43 -13.82
CA ARG A 174 -14.47 16.16 -15.19
C ARG A 174 -13.49 17.26 -15.64
N PRO A 175 -12.36 16.87 -16.27
CA PRO A 175 -11.49 17.80 -16.96
C PRO A 175 -12.23 18.59 -18.05
N LYS A 176 -11.60 19.65 -18.57
CA LYS A 176 -12.14 20.38 -19.73
C LYS A 176 -12.35 19.40 -20.90
N ALA A 177 -13.37 19.65 -21.72
CA ALA A 177 -13.81 18.71 -22.76
C ALA A 177 -12.74 18.35 -23.81
N ASN A 178 -11.74 19.20 -23.99
CA ASN A 178 -10.60 18.94 -24.88
C ASN A 178 -9.55 18.00 -24.27
N ILE A 179 -9.49 17.86 -22.94
CA ILE A 179 -8.51 17.00 -22.28
C ILE A 179 -8.98 15.55 -22.38
N LYS A 180 -8.20 14.76 -23.11
CA LYS A 180 -8.43 13.33 -23.36
C LYS A 180 -7.41 12.46 -22.64
N TYR A 181 -6.14 12.86 -22.59
CA TYR A 181 -5.04 12.04 -22.09
C TYR A 181 -4.53 12.54 -20.74
N ILE A 182 -4.44 11.64 -19.76
CA ILE A 182 -3.89 11.93 -18.42
C ILE A 182 -2.43 11.51 -18.29
N ALA A 183 -1.99 10.58 -19.13
CA ALA A 183 -0.64 10.05 -19.23
C ALA A 183 -0.40 9.60 -20.69
N PRO A 184 0.85 9.37 -21.11
CA PRO A 184 1.18 8.99 -22.49
C PRO A 184 0.40 7.74 -22.94
N GLY A 185 -0.43 7.88 -23.97
CA GLY A 185 -1.29 6.79 -24.48
C GLY A 185 -2.43 6.34 -23.56
N LEU A 186 -2.65 6.98 -22.42
CA LEU A 186 -3.73 6.66 -21.47
C LEU A 186 -4.78 7.77 -21.46
N ARG A 187 -5.96 7.46 -21.99
CA ARG A 187 -7.09 8.38 -22.07
C ARG A 187 -8.11 8.17 -20.96
N LEU A 188 -8.90 9.21 -20.72
CA LEU A 188 -10.12 9.12 -19.93
C LEU A 188 -11.08 8.10 -20.56
N PRO A 189 -11.70 7.22 -19.77
CA PRO A 189 -12.65 6.25 -20.26
C PRO A 189 -13.95 6.93 -20.68
N THR A 190 -14.51 6.40 -21.75
CA THR A 190 -15.79 6.78 -22.34
C THR A 190 -16.87 5.79 -21.92
N ALA A 191 -18.13 6.11 -22.23
CA ALA A 191 -19.25 5.22 -21.94
C ALA A 191 -19.11 3.81 -22.55
N SER A 192 -18.47 3.67 -23.70
CA SER A 192 -18.29 2.38 -24.38
C SER A 192 -17.24 1.50 -23.71
N ASP A 193 -16.30 2.08 -22.96
CA ASP A 193 -15.27 1.31 -22.25
C ASP A 193 -15.85 0.54 -21.05
N PHE A 194 -17.06 0.90 -20.60
CA PHE A 194 -17.76 0.26 -19.49
C PHE A 194 -18.82 -0.78 -19.93
N SER A 195 -19.10 -0.94 -21.23
CA SER A 195 -20.26 -1.72 -21.69
C SER A 195 -20.09 -2.35 -23.08
N PRO A 196 -20.26 -3.68 -23.22
CA PRO A 196 -20.20 -4.70 -22.17
C PRO A 196 -18.74 -5.01 -21.84
N LEU A 197 -18.34 -4.85 -20.57
CA LEU A 197 -17.08 -5.39 -20.09
C LEU A 197 -17.25 -6.89 -19.82
N PRO A 198 -16.40 -7.78 -20.36
CA PRO A 198 -16.37 -9.20 -19.99
C PRO A 198 -16.37 -9.45 -18.48
N VAL A 199 -15.74 -8.53 -17.73
CA VAL A 199 -15.66 -8.54 -16.26
C VAL A 199 -17.04 -8.59 -15.59
N GLN A 200 -18.06 -7.94 -16.15
CA GLN A 200 -19.42 -7.93 -15.58
C GLN A 200 -20.14 -9.28 -15.70
N ASN A 201 -19.68 -10.15 -16.61
CA ASN A 201 -20.23 -11.47 -16.85
C ASN A 201 -19.30 -12.59 -16.33
N ALA A 202 -18.23 -12.24 -15.61
CA ALA A 202 -17.34 -13.23 -15.03
C ALA A 202 -18.10 -14.11 -14.03
N ASP A 203 -17.86 -15.41 -14.08
CA ASP A 203 -18.45 -16.36 -13.13
C ASP A 203 -17.71 -16.22 -11.79
N ILE A 204 -18.25 -15.35 -10.92
CA ILE A 204 -17.64 -15.10 -9.62
C ILE A 204 -17.99 -16.24 -8.66
N PRO A 205 -16.99 -16.94 -8.11
CA PRO A 205 -17.23 -18.11 -7.27
C PRO A 205 -18.04 -17.75 -6.04
N ARG A 206 -18.85 -18.70 -5.58
CA ARG A 206 -19.66 -18.56 -4.36
C ARG A 206 -18.85 -18.30 -3.09
N LEU A 207 -17.55 -18.62 -3.11
CA LEU A 207 -16.61 -18.35 -2.02
C LEU A 207 -16.27 -16.85 -1.89
N CYS A 208 -16.72 -16.01 -2.82
CA CYS A 208 -16.54 -14.56 -2.81
C CYS A 208 -17.90 -13.89 -2.57
N PRO A 209 -18.33 -13.75 -1.30
CA PRO A 209 -19.68 -13.29 -0.96
C PRO A 209 -19.92 -11.79 -1.27
N ASN A 210 -18.86 -10.98 -1.34
CA ASN A 210 -18.97 -9.54 -1.57
C ASN A 210 -17.83 -8.98 -2.45
N PRO A 211 -17.78 -9.35 -3.75
CA PRO A 211 -16.73 -8.94 -4.66
C PRO A 211 -16.94 -7.50 -5.17
N VAL A 212 -15.85 -6.75 -5.26
CA VAL A 212 -15.70 -5.53 -6.04
C VAL A 212 -14.85 -5.88 -7.25
N LEU A 213 -15.43 -5.75 -8.43
CA LEU A 213 -14.77 -6.09 -9.67
C LEU A 213 -13.86 -4.94 -10.14
N PRO A 214 -12.72 -5.23 -10.80
CA PRO A 214 -11.88 -4.24 -11.44
C PRO A 214 -12.64 -3.32 -12.38
N ILE A 215 -12.38 -2.02 -12.28
CA ILE A 215 -12.95 -0.97 -13.11
C ILE A 215 -11.80 -0.26 -13.84
N PRO A 216 -11.93 -0.04 -15.17
CA PRO A 216 -10.94 0.72 -15.90
C PRO A 216 -10.98 2.19 -15.49
N LEU A 217 -9.84 2.73 -15.06
CA LEU A 217 -9.70 4.14 -14.67
C LEU A 217 -9.16 4.99 -15.82
N PHE A 218 -8.11 4.53 -16.50
CA PHE A 218 -7.52 5.16 -17.69
C PHE A 218 -7.10 4.08 -18.66
N VAL A 219 -7.46 4.23 -19.93
CA VAL A 219 -7.38 3.13 -20.91
C VAL A 219 -6.62 3.53 -22.15
N THR A 220 -6.02 2.56 -22.82
CA THR A 220 -5.53 2.72 -24.19
C THR A 220 -6.68 2.49 -25.19
N ASP A 221 -6.46 2.87 -26.43
CA ASP A 221 -7.38 2.56 -27.54
C ASP A 221 -7.25 1.09 -28.02
N THR A 222 -6.19 0.40 -27.59
CA THR A 222 -5.88 -0.96 -28.00
C THR A 222 -6.39 -1.96 -26.97
N LYS A 223 -7.10 -2.99 -27.44
CA LYS A 223 -7.55 -4.09 -26.60
C LYS A 223 -6.58 -5.25 -26.65
N SER A 224 -6.50 -5.97 -25.54
CA SER A 224 -5.71 -7.17 -25.40
C SER A 224 -6.30 -8.30 -26.23
N THR A 225 -5.43 -9.06 -26.91
CA THR A 225 -5.79 -10.32 -27.56
C THR A 225 -5.75 -11.50 -26.60
N SER A 226 -4.98 -11.35 -25.52
CA SER A 226 -4.81 -12.33 -24.45
C SER A 226 -5.34 -11.76 -23.13
N PRO A 227 -5.59 -12.60 -22.12
CA PRO A 227 -5.95 -12.09 -20.81
C PRO A 227 -4.89 -11.16 -20.22
N ILE A 228 -5.35 -10.09 -19.56
CA ILE A 228 -4.46 -9.14 -18.86
C ILE A 228 -4.44 -9.36 -17.36
N PHE A 229 -5.50 -9.95 -16.79
CA PHE A 229 -5.49 -10.37 -15.39
C PHE A 229 -4.80 -11.73 -15.29
N GLU A 230 -3.98 -11.90 -14.26
CA GLU A 230 -3.20 -13.13 -14.06
C GLU A 230 -3.75 -14.00 -12.94
N HIS A 231 -4.69 -13.45 -12.16
CA HIS A 231 -5.23 -14.11 -10.98
C HIS A 231 -6.71 -14.43 -11.14
N TYR A 232 -7.07 -15.54 -10.50
CA TYR A 232 -8.44 -15.94 -10.30
C TYR A 232 -9.24 -14.88 -9.54
N PRO A 233 -10.49 -14.54 -9.95
CA PRO A 233 -11.33 -15.23 -10.94
C PRO A 233 -11.33 -14.64 -12.37
N LEU A 234 -10.40 -13.75 -12.70
CA LEU A 234 -10.47 -12.93 -13.93
C LEU A 234 -9.42 -13.31 -14.99
N GLN A 235 -8.62 -14.33 -14.72
CA GLN A 235 -7.45 -14.72 -15.51
C GLN A 235 -7.75 -15.19 -16.94
N ASP A 236 -9.01 -15.51 -17.24
CA ASP A 236 -9.43 -15.96 -18.58
C ASP A 236 -10.04 -14.82 -19.42
N LEU A 237 -10.15 -13.61 -18.87
CA LEU A 237 -10.80 -12.48 -19.53
C LEU A 237 -9.86 -11.77 -20.52
N SER A 238 -10.21 -11.83 -21.80
CA SER A 238 -9.52 -11.13 -22.90
C SER A 238 -10.37 -10.00 -23.48
N ASN A 239 -9.87 -9.33 -24.53
CA ASN A 239 -10.54 -8.21 -25.20
C ASN A 239 -10.80 -7.02 -24.25
N LEU A 240 -9.88 -6.79 -23.32
CA LEU A 240 -9.88 -5.70 -22.36
C LEU A 240 -8.88 -4.64 -22.80
N PRO A 241 -9.18 -3.34 -22.67
CA PRO A 241 -8.17 -2.33 -22.94
C PRO A 241 -7.01 -2.42 -21.93
N TYR A 242 -5.80 -2.19 -22.42
CA TYR A 242 -4.66 -1.94 -21.53
C TYR A 242 -4.86 -0.61 -20.78
N GLY A 243 -4.14 -0.40 -19.69
CA GLY A 243 -4.16 0.84 -18.92
C GLY A 243 -4.23 0.61 -17.42
N LEU A 244 -4.65 1.65 -16.68
CA LEU A 244 -4.77 1.62 -15.23
C LEU A 244 -6.14 1.12 -14.81
N TRP A 245 -6.16 0.06 -14.00
CA TRP A 245 -7.36 -0.57 -13.48
C TRP A 245 -7.33 -0.60 -11.95
N THR A 246 -8.50 -0.51 -11.32
CA THR A 246 -8.63 -0.89 -9.90
C THR A 246 -8.46 -2.40 -9.76
N THR A 247 -8.08 -2.86 -8.57
CA THR A 247 -7.88 -4.29 -8.31
C THR A 247 -9.19 -4.98 -7.91
N TYR A 248 -9.19 -6.31 -7.93
CA TYR A 248 -10.30 -7.11 -7.44
C TYR A 248 -10.25 -7.11 -5.91
N VAL A 249 -11.37 -6.79 -5.25
CA VAL A 249 -11.43 -6.77 -3.78
C VAL A 249 -12.56 -7.65 -3.30
N ASN A 250 -12.28 -8.51 -2.33
CA ASN A 250 -13.33 -9.20 -1.58
C ASN A 250 -13.56 -8.42 -0.27
N ARG A 251 -14.72 -7.77 -0.12
CA ARG A 251 -15.05 -6.98 1.08
C ARG A 251 -15.30 -7.79 2.34
N GLU A 252 -15.49 -9.10 2.19
CA GLU A 252 -15.53 -9.99 3.35
C GLU A 252 -14.19 -10.70 3.53
N GLY A 253 -13.20 -10.31 2.73
CA GLY A 253 -11.83 -10.71 2.93
C GLY A 253 -11.16 -9.84 3.97
N ASP A 254 -10.17 -10.46 4.55
CA ASP A 254 -9.08 -9.95 5.36
C ASP A 254 -8.56 -8.55 4.97
N HIS A 255 -8.51 -8.20 3.68
CA HIS A 255 -8.02 -6.90 3.23
C HIS A 255 -8.94 -6.13 2.25
N GLU A 256 -9.54 -5.03 2.70
CA GLU A 256 -10.39 -4.14 1.88
C GLU A 256 -9.61 -2.98 1.22
N LEU A 257 -8.83 -3.26 0.17
CA LEU A 257 -7.99 -2.26 -0.52
C LEU A 257 -8.64 -1.71 -1.80
N GLU A 258 -9.82 -1.09 -1.69
CA GLU A 258 -10.59 -0.66 -2.87
C GLU A 258 -9.93 0.46 -3.71
N ASP A 259 -8.92 1.15 -3.16
CA ASP A 259 -8.14 2.18 -3.84
C ASP A 259 -6.83 1.66 -4.46
N GLY A 260 -6.57 0.35 -4.32
CA GLY A 260 -5.48 -0.35 -4.99
C GLY A 260 -5.64 -0.35 -6.51
N CYS A 261 -4.53 -0.17 -7.23
CA CYS A 261 -4.55 -0.13 -8.69
C CYS A 261 -3.33 -0.79 -9.33
N ARG A 262 -3.50 -1.21 -10.59
CA ARG A 262 -2.44 -1.83 -11.39
C ARG A 262 -2.48 -1.31 -12.83
N LEU A 263 -1.29 -1.02 -13.36
CA LEU A 263 -1.11 -0.56 -14.74
C LEU A 263 -0.76 -1.74 -15.63
N PHE A 264 -1.68 -2.16 -16.50
CA PHE A 264 -1.46 -3.23 -17.47
C PHE A 264 -0.99 -2.66 -18.80
N LEU A 265 0.19 -3.06 -19.25
CA LEU A 265 0.85 -2.59 -20.46
C LEU A 265 0.76 -3.62 -21.61
N PRO A 266 0.78 -3.17 -22.87
CA PRO A 266 0.79 -4.05 -24.04
C PRO A 266 2.13 -4.75 -24.29
N PHE A 267 3.13 -4.48 -23.46
CA PHE A 267 4.47 -5.03 -23.53
C PHE A 267 5.03 -5.26 -22.12
N GLU A 268 6.05 -6.11 -22.02
CA GLU A 268 6.78 -6.34 -20.78
C GLU A 268 7.77 -5.19 -20.53
N ILE A 269 7.90 -4.80 -19.27
CA ILE A 269 8.90 -3.86 -18.76
C ILE A 269 9.79 -4.63 -17.79
N GLY A 270 11.10 -4.35 -17.78
CA GLY A 270 12.06 -4.95 -16.86
C GLY A 270 13.00 -5.95 -17.54
N THR A 271 12.74 -6.36 -18.79
CA THR A 271 13.59 -7.30 -19.54
C THR A 271 15.00 -6.77 -19.80
N SER A 272 15.19 -5.45 -19.75
CA SER A 272 16.50 -4.80 -19.89
C SER A 272 17.27 -4.72 -18.56
N GLY A 273 16.63 -5.05 -17.44
CA GLY A 273 17.26 -5.09 -16.11
C GLY A 273 17.37 -3.74 -15.41
N PHE A 274 16.67 -2.71 -15.88
CA PHE A 274 16.69 -1.38 -15.27
C PHE A 274 15.44 -1.06 -14.48
N ALA A 275 14.27 -1.54 -14.91
CA ALA A 275 13.02 -1.22 -14.21
C ALA A 275 12.98 -1.79 -12.78
N ARG A 276 12.49 -0.97 -11.84
CA ARG A 276 12.43 -1.28 -10.41
C ARG A 276 11.02 -1.13 -9.85
N GLN A 277 10.71 -1.97 -8.87
CA GLN A 277 9.55 -1.79 -7.97
C GLN A 277 9.89 -0.78 -6.87
N THR A 278 8.93 -0.40 -6.03
CA THR A 278 9.14 0.60 -4.96
C THR A 278 10.20 0.18 -3.94
N ASP A 279 10.32 -1.11 -3.65
CA ASP A 279 11.32 -1.68 -2.74
C ASP A 279 12.72 -1.84 -3.37
N ASP A 280 12.91 -1.34 -4.59
CA ASP A 280 14.13 -1.42 -5.39
C ASP A 280 14.47 -2.81 -5.96
N THR A 281 13.56 -3.78 -5.86
CA THR A 281 13.68 -5.07 -6.55
C THR A 281 13.46 -4.93 -8.05
N LEU A 282 14.01 -5.86 -8.83
CA LEU A 282 13.85 -5.89 -10.28
C LEU A 282 12.41 -6.28 -10.64
N ILE A 283 11.87 -5.65 -11.69
CA ILE A 283 10.59 -6.10 -12.25
C ILE A 283 10.74 -7.52 -12.83
N GLY A 284 9.85 -8.41 -12.43
CA GLY A 284 9.84 -9.82 -12.76
C GLY A 284 10.92 -10.63 -12.03
N GLU A 285 11.50 -10.12 -10.96
CA GLU A 285 12.47 -10.88 -10.17
C GLU A 285 11.84 -12.10 -9.50
N ASN A 286 12.49 -13.25 -9.61
CA ASN A 286 12.15 -14.38 -8.77
C ASN A 286 12.91 -14.26 -7.42
N LEU A 287 12.22 -13.77 -6.40
CA LEU A 287 12.77 -13.59 -5.05
C LEU A 287 13.21 -14.90 -4.37
N GLU A 288 12.77 -16.06 -4.86
CA GLU A 288 13.22 -17.37 -4.37
C GLU A 288 14.54 -17.82 -5.01
N SER A 289 15.01 -17.13 -6.05
CA SER A 289 16.27 -17.42 -6.73
C SER A 289 17.46 -16.89 -5.93
N ALA A 290 18.56 -17.64 -5.89
CA ALA A 290 19.82 -17.17 -5.31
C ALA A 290 20.48 -16.04 -6.13
N GLU A 291 20.06 -15.86 -7.38
CA GLU A 291 20.52 -14.81 -8.28
C GLU A 291 19.34 -13.96 -8.73
N ALA A 292 19.43 -12.66 -8.50
CA ALA A 292 18.51 -11.67 -9.03
C ALA A 292 18.59 -11.66 -10.57
N ARG A 293 17.48 -11.99 -11.23
CA ARG A 293 17.39 -12.01 -12.69
C ARG A 293 16.13 -11.29 -13.15
N PRO A 294 16.25 -10.27 -14.02
CA PRO A 294 15.07 -9.65 -14.61
C PRO A 294 14.36 -10.66 -15.51
N SER A 295 13.04 -10.80 -15.34
CA SER A 295 12.21 -11.55 -16.30
C SER A 295 11.24 -10.65 -17.07
N GLY A 296 10.98 -9.44 -16.56
CA GLY A 296 10.11 -8.45 -17.16
C GLY A 296 8.63 -8.84 -17.12
N TRP A 297 7.78 -7.90 -16.70
CA TRP A 297 6.35 -8.14 -16.50
C TRP A 297 5.52 -7.01 -17.10
N ARG A 298 4.25 -7.28 -17.38
CA ARG A 298 3.34 -6.35 -18.09
C ARG A 298 2.55 -5.45 -17.13
N ASN A 299 2.57 -5.76 -15.85
CA ASN A 299 1.68 -5.18 -14.86
C ASN A 299 2.37 -4.84 -13.53
N GLU A 300 3.71 -4.89 -13.49
CA GLU A 300 4.52 -4.64 -12.30
C GLU A 300 5.07 -3.21 -12.20
N LEU A 301 4.95 -2.39 -13.24
CA LEU A 301 5.36 -0.99 -13.16
C LEU A 301 4.51 -0.27 -12.09
N TYR A 302 5.18 0.49 -11.23
CA TYR A 302 4.64 1.14 -10.04
C TYR A 302 4.18 0.21 -8.91
N GLN A 303 4.41 -1.10 -8.98
CA GLN A 303 4.08 -1.99 -7.86
C GLN A 303 5.09 -1.85 -6.71
N THR A 304 4.63 -2.17 -5.50
CA THR A 304 5.37 -1.98 -4.24
C THR A 304 6.51 -2.98 -4.05
N GLY A 305 6.44 -4.12 -4.72
CA GLY A 305 7.33 -5.26 -4.51
C GLY A 305 7.06 -6.00 -3.22
N TYR A 306 8.10 -6.54 -2.60
CA TYR A 306 7.97 -7.32 -1.39
C TYR A 306 7.75 -6.42 -0.18
N ASN A 307 6.50 -6.31 0.23
CA ASN A 307 6.12 -5.64 1.47
C ASN A 307 6.03 -6.68 2.62
N HIS A 308 7.03 -6.68 3.50
CA HIS A 308 7.09 -7.54 4.70
C HIS A 308 5.92 -7.39 5.66
N PHE A 309 5.15 -6.31 5.55
CA PHE A 309 4.04 -6.00 6.45
C PHE A 309 2.70 -6.45 5.87
N ILE A 310 2.50 -6.26 4.55
CA ILE A 310 1.30 -6.72 3.84
C ILE A 310 1.74 -7.29 2.49
N PRO A 311 1.96 -8.61 2.40
CA PRO A 311 2.20 -9.25 1.13
C PRO A 311 1.08 -8.91 0.15
N TRP A 312 1.43 -8.67 -1.12
CA TRP A 312 0.46 -8.46 -2.21
C TRP A 312 -0.34 -7.15 -2.18
N HIS A 313 0.06 -6.15 -1.40
CA HIS A 313 -0.61 -4.84 -1.38
C HIS A 313 -0.29 -4.02 -2.65
N GLU A 314 -1.31 -3.72 -3.45
CA GLU A 314 -1.15 -2.85 -4.62
C GLU A 314 -0.94 -1.37 -4.23
N PRO A 315 -0.22 -0.57 -5.03
CA PRO A 315 -0.08 0.86 -4.76
C PRO A 315 -1.44 1.56 -4.78
N GLN A 316 -1.61 2.57 -3.93
CA GLN A 316 -2.82 3.38 -3.93
C GLN A 316 -2.88 4.20 -5.22
N LEU A 317 -4.10 4.43 -5.72
CA LEU A 317 -4.34 5.29 -6.88
C LEU A 317 -3.71 6.69 -6.72
N ALA A 318 -3.68 7.22 -5.50
CA ALA A 318 -3.08 8.52 -5.20
C ALA A 318 -1.56 8.55 -5.49
N ASP A 319 -0.83 7.47 -5.20
CA ASP A 319 0.62 7.41 -5.42
C ASP A 319 0.96 7.40 -6.91
N VAL A 320 0.23 6.61 -7.69
CA VAL A 320 0.40 6.55 -9.16
C VAL A 320 0.07 7.90 -9.80
N LEU A 321 -1.04 8.52 -9.40
CA LEU A 321 -1.42 9.84 -9.91
C LEU A 321 -0.43 10.93 -9.48
N GLY A 322 0.10 10.86 -8.26
CA GLY A 322 1.13 11.76 -7.76
C GLY A 322 2.42 11.65 -8.58
N GLN A 323 2.83 10.43 -8.95
CA GLN A 323 3.99 10.20 -9.81
C GLN A 323 3.79 10.81 -11.21
N TRP A 324 2.62 10.59 -11.81
CA TRP A 324 2.30 11.15 -13.13
C TRP A 324 2.25 12.68 -13.11
N GLN A 325 1.71 13.26 -12.04
CA GLN A 325 1.76 14.71 -11.81
C GLN A 325 3.21 15.20 -11.74
N ALA A 326 4.08 14.51 -10.98
CA ALA A 326 5.49 14.88 -10.86
C ALA A 326 6.23 14.83 -12.22
N LEU A 327 5.94 13.85 -13.07
CA LEU A 327 6.50 13.75 -14.43
C LEU A 327 6.08 14.93 -15.32
N VAL A 328 4.83 15.38 -15.20
CA VAL A 328 4.34 16.58 -15.91
C VAL A 328 4.97 17.85 -15.35
N GLU A 329 4.99 18.02 -14.03
CA GLU A 329 5.55 19.21 -13.37
C GLU A 329 7.05 19.37 -13.60
N ALA A 330 7.78 18.26 -13.69
CA ALA A 330 9.20 18.24 -14.05
C ALA A 330 9.45 18.50 -15.56
N GLY A 331 8.40 18.57 -16.38
CA GLY A 331 8.50 18.76 -17.83
C GLY A 331 9.00 17.53 -18.59
N LEU A 332 9.03 16.35 -17.94
CA LEU A 332 9.43 15.08 -18.55
C LEU A 332 8.30 14.51 -19.41
N TRP A 333 7.06 14.81 -19.04
CA TRP A 333 5.87 14.59 -19.87
C TRP A 333 5.35 15.91 -20.41
N GLU A 334 5.38 16.06 -21.73
CA GLU A 334 4.82 17.22 -22.42
C GLU A 334 3.29 17.23 -22.36
N VAL A 335 2.69 18.42 -22.20
CA VAL A 335 1.23 18.61 -22.18
C VAL A 335 0.82 19.50 -23.36
N GLY A 336 -0.02 18.94 -24.22
CA GLY A 336 -0.59 19.62 -25.38
C GLY A 336 -2.06 20.00 -25.19
N GLU A 337 -2.73 20.35 -26.29
CA GLU A 337 -4.13 20.77 -26.27
C GLU A 337 -5.09 19.67 -25.76
N GLU A 338 -4.75 18.40 -25.98
CA GLU A 338 -5.58 17.26 -25.58
C GLU A 338 -5.12 16.56 -24.28
N GLY A 339 -4.19 17.17 -23.54
CA GLY A 339 -3.60 16.59 -22.33
C GLY A 339 -2.17 16.09 -22.56
N VAL A 340 -1.75 15.06 -21.83
CA VAL A 340 -0.38 14.54 -21.90
C VAL A 340 -0.09 13.95 -23.29
N VAL A 341 1.02 14.36 -23.88
CA VAL A 341 1.46 13.96 -25.23
C VAL A 341 2.25 12.66 -25.17
N GLY A 342 2.18 11.88 -26.25
CA GLY A 342 2.92 10.63 -26.43
C GLY A 342 2.03 9.39 -26.40
N GLY A 343 2.62 8.26 -26.80
CA GLY A 343 1.96 6.96 -26.81
C GLY A 343 2.31 6.13 -25.58
N ILE A 344 1.62 4.98 -25.44
CA ILE A 344 1.85 4.03 -24.34
C ILE A 344 3.30 3.52 -24.30
N GLU A 345 3.97 3.52 -25.46
CA GLU A 345 5.39 3.19 -25.61
C GLU A 345 6.33 4.06 -24.76
N LYS A 346 5.89 5.26 -24.33
CA LYS A 346 6.67 6.15 -23.46
C LYS A 346 7.03 5.47 -22.13
N PHE A 347 6.19 4.57 -21.62
CA PHE A 347 6.47 3.81 -20.41
C PHE A 347 7.69 2.88 -20.53
N LYS A 348 8.18 2.56 -21.74
CA LYS A 348 9.43 1.80 -21.92
C LYS A 348 10.66 2.52 -21.37
N GLU A 349 10.60 3.83 -21.20
CA GLU A 349 11.64 4.61 -20.52
C GLU A 349 11.85 4.15 -19.06
N ALA A 350 10.87 3.49 -18.44
CA ALA A 350 11.03 2.89 -17.12
C ALA A 350 12.06 1.76 -17.07
N ASP A 351 12.45 1.19 -18.22
CA ASP A 351 13.43 0.11 -18.32
C ASP A 351 14.69 0.55 -19.08
N THR A 352 15.09 1.80 -18.91
CA THR A 352 16.37 2.33 -19.42
C THR A 352 17.27 2.80 -18.28
N GLU A 353 18.57 2.79 -18.51
CA GLU A 353 19.59 3.24 -17.55
C GLU A 353 19.33 4.67 -17.05
N ASP A 354 18.92 5.57 -17.96
CA ASP A 354 18.65 6.97 -17.62
C ASP A 354 17.23 7.23 -17.11
N GLY A 355 16.29 6.30 -17.33
CA GLY A 355 14.87 6.54 -17.10
C GLY A 355 14.29 5.85 -15.88
N TYR A 356 14.83 4.70 -15.47
CA TYR A 356 14.20 3.81 -14.49
C TYR A 356 13.82 4.51 -13.17
N TYR A 357 14.72 5.30 -12.59
CA TYR A 357 14.49 6.01 -11.33
C TYR A 357 13.35 7.02 -11.43
N THR A 358 13.07 7.54 -12.63
CA THR A 358 12.00 8.53 -12.83
C THR A 358 10.61 7.87 -12.86
N TYR A 359 10.54 6.58 -13.17
CA TYR A 359 9.29 5.82 -13.25
C TYR A 359 9.09 4.88 -12.05
N GLN A 360 9.97 4.92 -11.06
CA GLN A 360 9.81 4.21 -9.79
C GLN A 360 8.94 5.05 -8.84
N LEU A 361 7.98 4.41 -8.15
CA LEU A 361 7.24 5.11 -7.10
C LEU A 361 8.17 5.38 -5.93
N HIS A 362 8.23 6.65 -5.53
CA HIS A 362 8.89 7.07 -4.30
C HIS A 362 7.81 7.39 -3.29
N MET A 363 7.33 6.37 -2.59
CA MET A 363 6.34 6.59 -1.54
C MET A 363 6.97 7.48 -0.46
N LYS A 364 6.34 8.63 -0.20
CA LYS A 364 6.74 9.52 0.88
C LYS A 364 6.29 8.87 2.19
N PHE A 365 7.21 8.15 2.80
CA PHE A 365 7.09 7.68 4.17
C PHE A 365 7.12 8.86 5.16
#